data_AF-A0A3S4URE9-F1
#
_entry.id   AF-A0A3S4URE9-F1
#
_cell.length_a   1.000
_cell.length_b   1.000
_cell.length_c   1.000
_cell.angle_alpha   90.00
_cell.angle_beta   90.00
_cell.angle_gamma   90.00
#
_symmetry.space_group_name_H-M   'P 1'
#
loop_
_entity.id
_entity.type
_entity.pdbx_description
1 polymer ?
#
loop_
_entity_poly.entity_id
_entity_poly.type
_entity_poly.pdbx_seq_one_letter_code
_entity_poly.pdbx_strand_id
1 'polypeptide(L)'
;METSERRCGMHGEHHGEYKVPGGKLIVVDTGVEDSRLSGLQISGDFFLEPDEALGRITSCLEGVPVESSATEMAARVRAALLPTDVPFGITPEGVGIAVRRALGRAVDWDDIDFDVIHGPVVDPMVNVAMDETLVAEVAAGRRRPFMRLWEWNAPQVVIGSFQSYDNEVNQAGVDRYGITVSRRVTGGGAMFMEPGNCVTYSLVIPQALVDGLSFAQSYPMLDQWVMEALAEVGVSAHYVPLNDIASTAGKIGGAAQKRFGNGYMVHHVTMSYDIDAEKMLEVLRIGKEKVRDKGHRSAVKRVDPMRSQTGMSRSAILDVFYRHFKEKYGATDGSITDEDLAVAEERCRTKFSTEEWTHRLP
;
A
#
# COMPACT_ATOMS: atom_id res chain seq x y z
N MET A 1 -43.47 8.78 36.48
CA MET A 1 -44.12 7.48 36.21
C MET A 1 -44.32 7.44 34.72
N GLU A 2 -43.67 6.62 33.91
CA GLU A 2 -42.86 5.43 34.16
C GLU A 2 -41.54 5.53 33.38
N THR A 3 -40.47 5.20 34.08
CA THR A 3 -39.15 4.91 33.55
C THR A 3 -39.20 3.52 32.92
N SER A 4 -39.06 3.45 31.59
CA SER A 4 -38.73 2.20 30.90
C SER A 4 -37.23 1.97 31.02
N GLU A 5 -36.89 1.02 31.89
CA GLU A 5 -35.55 0.60 32.23
C GLU A 5 -34.82 0.05 30.99
N ARG A 6 -33.67 0.65 30.68
CA ARG A 6 -32.66 0.03 29.83
C ARG A 6 -32.25 -1.28 30.50
N ARG A 7 -32.56 -2.42 29.87
CA ARG A 7 -31.97 -3.70 30.23
C ARG A 7 -30.47 -3.63 29.93
N CYS A 8 -29.69 -3.50 30.99
CA CYS A 8 -28.29 -3.87 31.02
C CYS A 8 -28.20 -5.40 30.92
N GLY A 9 -27.72 -5.91 29.79
CA GLY A 9 -27.29 -7.29 29.60
C GLY A 9 -25.91 -7.26 28.98
N MET A 10 -24.90 -7.73 29.71
CA MET A 10 -23.57 -8.01 29.17
C MET A 10 -23.69 -9.02 28.03
N HIS A 11 -23.23 -8.67 26.83
CA HIS A 11 -22.62 -9.45 25.73
C HIS A 11 -22.63 -8.49 24.53
N GLY A 12 -21.48 -7.88 24.23
CA GLY A 12 -21.42 -6.85 23.18
C GLY A 12 -21.64 -7.49 21.81
N GLU A 13 -22.72 -7.12 21.13
CA GLU A 13 -22.85 -7.37 19.69
C GLU A 13 -21.83 -6.47 18.97
N HIS A 14 -20.96 -7.12 18.22
CA HIS A 14 -19.90 -6.54 17.41
C HIS A 14 -20.35 -6.51 15.96
N HIS A 15 -20.16 -5.38 15.28
CA HIS A 15 -20.62 -5.16 13.91
C HIS A 15 -19.47 -4.69 13.02
N GLY A 16 -19.33 -5.27 11.83
CA GLY A 16 -18.30 -4.88 10.88
C GLY A 16 -18.67 -5.16 9.43
N GLU A 17 -18.23 -4.29 8.54
CA GLU A 17 -18.54 -4.34 7.11
C GLU A 17 -17.28 -4.36 6.25
N TYR A 18 -17.27 -5.08 5.14
CA TYR A 18 -16.17 -5.10 4.18
C TYR A 18 -16.68 -5.17 2.75
N LYS A 19 -16.30 -4.19 1.92
CA LYS A 19 -16.55 -4.20 0.47
C LYS A 19 -15.41 -4.92 -0.24
N VAL A 20 -15.68 -6.08 -0.84
CA VAL A 20 -14.69 -6.79 -1.66
C VAL A 20 -14.34 -5.91 -2.87
N PRO A 21 -13.04 -5.62 -3.17
CA PRO A 21 -12.65 -4.85 -4.34
C PRO A 21 -13.21 -5.43 -5.65
N GLY A 22 -13.97 -4.62 -6.39
CA GLY A 22 -14.69 -5.08 -7.60
C GLY A 22 -15.81 -6.10 -7.33
N GLY A 23 -16.17 -6.32 -6.06
CA GLY A 23 -17.15 -7.30 -5.60
C GLY A 23 -18.29 -6.69 -4.79
N LYS A 24 -18.77 -7.44 -3.80
CA LYS A 24 -19.96 -7.11 -3.00
C LYS A 24 -19.56 -6.80 -1.54
N LEU A 25 -20.48 -6.19 -0.82
CA LEU A 25 -20.43 -5.84 0.60
C LEU A 25 -20.76 -7.08 1.41
N ILE A 26 -19.93 -7.35 2.41
CA ILE A 26 -20.11 -8.38 3.42
C ILE A 26 -20.24 -7.66 4.75
N VAL A 27 -21.26 -8.01 5.52
CA VAL A 27 -21.57 -7.50 6.85
C VAL A 27 -21.51 -8.67 7.82
N VAL A 28 -20.87 -8.46 8.97
CA VAL A 28 -20.74 -9.45 10.04
C VAL A 28 -21.23 -8.85 11.34
N ASP A 29 -22.13 -9.56 11.99
CA ASP A 29 -22.55 -9.33 13.38
C ASP A 29 -22.12 -10.53 14.22
N THR A 30 -21.51 -10.32 15.39
CA THR A 30 -21.06 -11.43 16.26
C THR A 30 -20.96 -10.99 17.71
N GLY A 31 -21.18 -11.90 18.65
CA GLY A 31 -20.81 -11.74 20.06
C GLY A 31 -19.41 -12.27 20.35
N VAL A 32 -18.94 -12.03 21.58
CA VAL A 32 -17.71 -12.64 22.11
C VAL A 32 -17.98 -13.27 23.45
N GLU A 33 -17.73 -14.58 23.55
CA GLU A 33 -17.82 -15.39 24.76
C GLU A 33 -16.49 -16.10 25.01
N ASP A 34 -15.94 -15.94 26.22
CA ASP A 34 -14.66 -16.54 26.62
C ASP A 34 -13.52 -16.32 25.60
N SER A 35 -13.45 -15.11 25.03
CA SER A 35 -12.48 -14.72 23.98
C SER A 35 -12.63 -15.53 22.67
N ARG A 36 -13.84 -15.99 22.37
CA ARG A 36 -14.21 -16.72 21.14
C ARG A 36 -15.44 -16.10 20.52
N LEU A 37 -15.53 -16.17 19.19
CA LEU A 37 -16.70 -15.72 18.45
C LEU A 37 -17.94 -16.50 18.89
N SER A 38 -19.03 -15.80 19.19
CA SER A 38 -20.34 -16.40 19.46
C SER A 38 -21.43 -15.74 18.61
N GLY A 39 -22.47 -16.47 18.26
CA GLY A 39 -23.66 -15.96 17.56
C GLY A 39 -23.34 -15.26 16.23
N LEU A 40 -22.39 -15.78 15.46
CA LEU A 40 -21.93 -15.11 14.24
C LEU A 40 -22.98 -15.14 13.12
N GLN A 41 -23.32 -13.96 12.61
CA GLN A 41 -24.22 -13.75 11.48
C GLN A 41 -23.48 -13.04 10.35
N ILE A 42 -23.69 -13.51 9.11
CA ILE A 42 -23.12 -12.90 7.90
C ILE A 42 -24.27 -12.48 7.00
N SER A 43 -24.25 -11.23 6.54
CA SER A 43 -25.23 -10.65 5.60
C SER A 43 -24.53 -9.75 4.57
N GLY A 44 -25.23 -9.22 3.56
CA GLY A 44 -24.63 -8.35 2.55
C GLY A 44 -25.38 -8.33 1.21
N ASP A 45 -24.76 -7.74 0.16
CA ASP A 45 -25.31 -7.67 -1.21
C ASP A 45 -24.67 -8.69 -2.19
N PHE A 46 -24.14 -9.79 -1.64
CA PHE A 46 -23.57 -10.93 -2.37
C PHE A 46 -24.60 -12.04 -2.66
N PHE A 47 -24.23 -12.98 -3.53
CA PHE A 47 -25.00 -14.20 -3.75
C PHE A 47 -24.13 -15.43 -3.49
N LEU A 48 -24.76 -16.53 -3.11
CA LEU A 48 -24.12 -17.82 -2.87
C LEU A 48 -25.06 -18.92 -3.37
N GLU A 49 -24.56 -19.80 -4.21
CA GLU A 49 -25.33 -20.93 -4.75
C GLU A 49 -24.68 -22.25 -4.34
N PRO A 50 -25.39 -23.14 -3.62
CA PRO A 50 -26.71 -22.90 -3.03
C PRO A 50 -26.60 -22.04 -1.76
N ASP A 51 -27.70 -21.43 -1.31
CA ASP A 51 -27.70 -20.47 -0.19
C ASP A 51 -27.34 -21.12 1.16
N GLU A 52 -27.56 -22.44 1.32
CA GLU A 52 -27.21 -23.15 2.56
C GLU A 52 -25.69 -23.23 2.81
N ALA A 53 -24.87 -22.92 1.81
CA ALA A 53 -23.43 -22.76 2.01
C ALA A 53 -23.11 -21.66 3.04
N LEU A 54 -23.98 -20.65 3.21
CA LEU A 54 -23.81 -19.60 4.21
C LEU A 54 -23.85 -20.17 5.64
N GLY A 55 -24.69 -21.19 5.86
CA GLY A 55 -24.75 -21.92 7.13
C GLY A 55 -23.44 -22.65 7.47
N ARG A 56 -22.74 -23.19 6.46
CA ARG A 56 -21.42 -23.82 6.65
C ARG A 56 -20.33 -22.80 6.95
N ILE A 57 -20.36 -21.65 6.25
CA ILE A 57 -19.43 -20.54 6.47
C ILE A 57 -19.55 -20.00 7.90
N THR A 58 -20.77 -19.69 8.35
CA THR A 58 -21.03 -19.19 9.71
C THR A 58 -20.60 -20.21 10.76
N SER A 59 -21.03 -21.48 10.62
CA SER A 59 -20.73 -22.54 11.59
C SER A 59 -19.23 -22.84 11.73
N CYS A 60 -18.42 -22.67 10.67
CA CYS A 60 -16.98 -22.95 10.75
C CYS A 60 -16.17 -21.87 11.50
N LEU A 61 -16.78 -20.68 11.68
CA LEU A 61 -16.21 -19.54 12.39
C LEU A 61 -16.71 -19.44 13.84
N GLU A 62 -17.82 -20.09 14.16
CA GLU A 62 -18.34 -20.14 15.52
C GLU A 62 -17.28 -20.73 16.49
N GLY A 63 -17.07 -20.06 17.62
CA GLY A 63 -16.08 -20.44 18.61
C GLY A 63 -14.63 -20.28 18.15
N VAL A 64 -14.33 -19.58 17.04
CA VAL A 64 -12.95 -19.23 16.70
C VAL A 64 -12.41 -18.20 17.71
N PRO A 65 -11.16 -18.32 18.20
CA PRO A 65 -10.58 -17.29 19.07
C PRO A 65 -10.57 -15.90 18.41
N VAL A 66 -10.92 -14.85 19.16
CA VAL A 66 -10.98 -13.47 18.63
C VAL A 66 -9.63 -12.94 18.14
N GLU A 67 -8.53 -13.51 18.61
CA GLU A 67 -7.17 -13.16 18.18
C GLU A 67 -6.75 -13.84 16.87
N SER A 68 -7.55 -14.77 16.33
CA SER A 68 -7.27 -15.37 15.02
C SER A 68 -7.24 -14.30 13.93
N SER A 69 -6.28 -14.43 13.02
CA SER A 69 -6.12 -13.55 11.87
C SER A 69 -7.22 -13.79 10.83
N ALA A 70 -7.52 -12.79 9.99
CA ALA A 70 -8.46 -13.02 8.89
C ALA A 70 -7.96 -14.11 7.93
N THR A 71 -6.66 -14.32 7.77
CA THR A 71 -6.11 -15.39 6.93
C THR A 71 -6.45 -16.77 7.50
N GLU A 72 -6.35 -16.96 8.81
CA GLU A 72 -6.77 -18.21 9.47
C GLU A 72 -8.28 -18.42 9.36
N MET A 73 -9.07 -17.35 9.52
CA MET A 73 -10.53 -17.40 9.32
C MET A 73 -10.89 -17.72 7.86
N ALA A 74 -10.24 -17.07 6.89
CA ALA A 74 -10.42 -17.33 5.47
C ALA A 74 -10.05 -18.77 5.09
N ALA A 75 -9.00 -19.33 5.69
CA ALA A 75 -8.64 -20.73 5.48
C ALA A 75 -9.74 -21.70 5.98
N ARG A 76 -10.37 -21.40 7.13
CA ARG A 76 -11.52 -22.16 7.65
C ARG A 76 -12.73 -22.06 6.71
N VAL A 77 -13.07 -20.84 6.27
CA VAL A 77 -14.17 -20.61 5.32
C VAL A 77 -13.93 -21.37 4.01
N ARG A 78 -12.72 -21.31 3.48
CA ARG A 78 -12.33 -22.04 2.27
C ARG A 78 -12.46 -23.56 2.44
N ALA A 79 -12.14 -24.09 3.61
CA ALA A 79 -12.30 -25.52 3.92
C ALA A 79 -13.77 -25.94 4.13
N ALA A 80 -14.64 -25.00 4.49
CA ALA A 80 -16.07 -25.24 4.69
C ALA A 80 -16.90 -25.20 3.38
N LEU A 81 -16.36 -24.56 2.34
CA LEU A 81 -16.97 -24.53 1.00
C LEU A 81 -16.78 -25.86 0.27
N LEU A 82 -17.86 -26.34 -0.35
CA LEU A 82 -17.85 -27.50 -1.23
C LEU A 82 -17.43 -27.11 -2.65
N PRO A 83 -16.89 -28.04 -3.46
CA PRO A 83 -16.56 -27.76 -4.86
C PRO A 83 -17.74 -27.31 -5.73
N THR A 84 -18.97 -27.60 -5.29
CA THR A 84 -20.22 -27.20 -5.95
C THR A 84 -20.70 -25.81 -5.55
N ASP A 85 -20.13 -25.22 -4.49
CA ASP A 85 -20.55 -23.91 -3.99
C ASP A 85 -20.00 -22.81 -4.90
N VAL A 86 -20.86 -21.91 -5.32
CA VAL A 86 -20.53 -20.79 -6.21
C VAL A 86 -20.75 -19.46 -5.48
N PRO A 87 -19.68 -18.87 -4.92
CA PRO A 87 -19.75 -17.55 -4.32
C PRO A 87 -19.71 -16.44 -5.39
N PHE A 88 -20.66 -15.51 -5.34
CA PHE A 88 -20.72 -14.35 -6.23
C PHE A 88 -20.57 -13.06 -5.42
N GLY A 89 -19.39 -12.44 -5.52
CA GLY A 89 -19.10 -11.18 -4.83
C GLY A 89 -18.72 -11.31 -3.37
N ILE A 90 -18.80 -12.51 -2.80
CA ILE A 90 -18.25 -12.90 -1.49
C ILE A 90 -16.97 -13.72 -1.69
N THR A 91 -15.99 -13.58 -0.79
CA THR A 91 -14.77 -14.40 -0.79
C THR A 91 -14.44 -14.85 0.63
N PRO A 92 -13.76 -16.01 0.81
CA PRO A 92 -13.28 -16.43 2.13
C PRO A 92 -12.46 -15.35 2.84
N GLU A 93 -11.60 -14.65 2.08
CA GLU A 93 -10.83 -13.50 2.58
C GLU A 93 -11.73 -12.37 3.04
N GLY A 94 -12.73 -12.00 2.23
CA GLY A 94 -13.67 -10.94 2.57
C GLY A 94 -14.46 -11.23 3.85
N VAL A 95 -14.84 -12.50 4.07
CA VAL A 95 -15.48 -12.92 5.32
C VAL A 95 -14.53 -12.75 6.51
N GLY A 96 -13.29 -13.27 6.42
CA GLY A 96 -12.32 -13.12 7.51
C GLY A 96 -12.04 -11.65 7.87
N ILE A 97 -12.00 -10.77 6.87
CA ILE A 97 -11.78 -9.32 7.08
C ILE A 97 -13.00 -8.69 7.75
N ALA A 98 -14.21 -8.99 7.29
CA ALA A 98 -15.44 -8.47 7.90
C ALA A 98 -15.56 -8.89 9.38
N VAL A 99 -15.17 -10.12 9.74
CA VAL A 99 -15.12 -10.58 11.14
C VAL A 99 -14.11 -9.77 11.95
N ARG A 100 -12.91 -9.54 11.42
CA ARG A 100 -11.87 -8.74 12.10
C ARG A 100 -12.31 -7.29 12.31
N ARG A 101 -13.06 -6.73 11.35
CA ARG A 101 -13.70 -5.42 11.48
C ARG A 101 -14.76 -5.42 12.57
N ALA A 102 -15.62 -6.45 12.63
CA ALA A 102 -16.62 -6.55 13.68
C ALA A 102 -15.99 -6.51 15.08
N LEU A 103 -14.88 -7.22 15.26
CA LEU A 103 -14.11 -7.22 16.51
C LEU A 103 -13.38 -5.90 16.83
N GLY A 104 -13.53 -4.85 16.01
CA GLY A 104 -12.87 -3.56 16.17
C GLY A 104 -11.36 -3.62 15.99
N ARG A 105 -10.84 -4.63 15.26
CA ARG A 105 -9.40 -4.83 15.05
C ARG A 105 -8.90 -4.28 13.72
N ALA A 106 -9.80 -4.00 12.81
CA ALA A 106 -9.53 -3.32 11.55
C ALA A 106 -10.16 -1.92 11.59
N VAL A 107 -9.49 -0.95 10.98
CA VAL A 107 -9.99 0.42 10.82
C VAL A 107 -10.26 0.69 9.35
N ASP A 108 -11.18 1.60 9.05
CA ASP A 108 -11.44 2.10 7.71
C ASP A 108 -10.70 3.41 7.44
N TRP A 109 -10.69 3.85 6.17
CA TRP A 109 -10.07 5.11 5.79
C TRP A 109 -10.70 6.31 6.52
N ASP A 110 -12.01 6.27 6.74
CA ASP A 110 -12.77 7.34 7.39
C ASP A 110 -12.56 7.40 8.91
N ASP A 111 -11.97 6.35 9.51
CA ASP A 111 -11.62 6.32 10.94
C ASP A 111 -10.27 6.99 11.23
N ILE A 112 -9.54 7.42 10.20
CA ILE A 112 -8.18 7.93 10.32
C ILE A 112 -8.16 9.43 9.98
N ASP A 113 -7.76 10.24 10.95
CA ASP A 113 -7.42 11.64 10.71
C ASP A 113 -6.11 11.71 9.91
N PHE A 114 -6.21 11.93 8.61
CA PHE A 114 -5.05 12.03 7.72
C PHE A 114 -4.49 13.44 7.59
N ASP A 115 -3.17 13.52 7.42
CA ASP A 115 -2.53 14.66 6.77
C ASP A 115 -2.23 14.34 5.29
N VAL A 116 -2.25 15.37 4.45
CA VAL A 116 -1.68 15.36 3.10
C VAL A 116 -0.53 16.35 3.04
N ILE A 117 0.61 15.90 2.52
CA ILE A 117 1.88 16.64 2.58
C ILE A 117 2.50 16.71 1.19
N HIS A 118 2.81 17.91 0.72
CA HIS A 118 3.76 18.11 -0.37
C HIS A 118 5.13 18.35 0.26
N GLY A 119 6.02 17.36 0.18
CA GLY A 119 7.33 17.43 0.80
C GLY A 119 8.22 18.51 0.17
N PRO A 120 9.19 19.05 0.94
CA PRO A 120 10.19 19.97 0.39
C PRO A 120 11.14 19.23 -0.57
N VAL A 121 11.83 20.00 -1.41
CA VAL A 121 12.93 19.49 -2.23
C VAL A 121 14.11 19.14 -1.31
N VAL A 122 14.45 17.86 -1.20
CA VAL A 122 15.54 17.37 -0.34
C VAL A 122 16.53 16.47 -1.08
N ASP A 123 17.62 16.09 -0.42
CA ASP A 123 18.50 15.04 -0.94
C ASP A 123 17.71 13.71 -1.09
N PRO A 124 17.90 12.95 -2.19
CA PRO A 124 17.17 11.70 -2.40
C PRO A 124 17.32 10.67 -1.27
N MET A 125 18.47 10.63 -0.56
CA MET A 125 18.64 9.76 0.62
C MET A 125 17.70 10.13 1.76
N VAL A 126 17.47 11.43 1.98
CA VAL A 126 16.63 11.94 3.08
C VAL A 126 15.18 11.50 2.85
N ASN A 127 14.69 11.54 1.61
CA ASN A 127 13.36 11.01 1.29
C ASN A 127 13.21 9.52 1.66
N VAL A 128 14.21 8.71 1.33
CA VAL A 128 14.24 7.27 1.64
C VAL A 128 14.36 7.02 3.16
N ALA A 129 15.11 7.85 3.88
CA ALA A 129 15.23 7.76 5.33
C ALA A 129 13.92 8.15 6.05
N MET A 130 13.20 9.16 5.53
CA MET A 130 11.90 9.58 6.06
C MET A 130 10.83 8.48 6.01
N ASP A 131 10.91 7.54 5.07
CA ASP A 131 10.04 6.35 5.05
C ASP A 131 10.31 5.36 6.21
N GLU A 132 11.39 5.56 6.97
CA GLU A 132 11.63 4.88 8.24
C GLU A 132 11.35 5.77 9.44
N THR A 133 11.85 7.02 9.43
CA THR A 133 11.78 7.90 10.60
C THR A 133 10.37 8.41 10.86
N LEU A 134 9.64 8.82 9.83
CA LEU A 134 8.28 9.34 10.00
C LEU A 134 7.29 8.25 10.44
N VAL A 135 7.54 6.98 10.08
CA VAL A 135 6.74 5.85 10.57
C VAL A 135 6.88 5.70 12.08
N ALA A 136 8.07 5.96 12.63
CA ALA A 136 8.30 5.94 14.07
C ALA A 136 7.58 7.10 14.78
N GLU A 137 7.52 8.29 14.17
CA GLU A 137 6.80 9.45 14.71
C GLU A 137 5.29 9.22 14.76
N VAL A 138 4.71 8.65 13.70
CA VAL A 138 3.30 8.27 13.67
C VAL A 138 3.01 7.19 14.71
N ALA A 139 3.88 6.18 14.81
CA ALA A 139 3.72 5.12 15.80
C ALA A 139 3.84 5.59 17.25
N ALA A 140 4.58 6.67 17.50
CA ALA A 140 4.68 7.29 18.81
C ALA A 140 3.54 8.28 19.12
N GLY A 141 2.58 8.46 18.21
CA GLY A 141 1.45 9.38 18.36
C GLY A 141 1.84 10.86 18.29
N ARG A 142 3.05 11.19 17.80
CA ARG A 142 3.53 12.58 17.64
C ARG A 142 3.12 13.19 16.30
N ARG A 143 2.70 12.35 15.34
CA ARG A 143 2.26 12.74 14.01
C ARG A 143 1.04 11.90 13.61
N ARG A 144 0.13 12.50 12.83
CA ARG A 144 -1.00 11.80 12.23
C ARG A 144 -0.54 10.88 11.08
N PRO A 145 -1.23 9.77 10.78
CA PRO A 145 -1.08 9.07 9.51
C PRO A 145 -1.18 10.04 8.33
N PHE A 146 -0.45 9.79 7.24
CA PHE A 146 -0.38 10.76 6.15
C PHE A 146 -0.12 10.15 4.77
N MET A 147 -0.48 10.93 3.74
CA MET A 147 0.06 10.82 2.38
C MET A 147 1.08 11.92 2.13
N ARG A 148 2.24 11.56 1.59
CA ARG A 148 3.33 12.50 1.29
C ARG A 148 3.81 12.36 -0.14
N LEU A 149 3.75 13.45 -0.90
CA LEU A 149 4.40 13.60 -2.21
C LEU A 149 5.88 13.96 -2.02
N TRP A 150 6.75 13.37 -2.83
CA TRP A 150 8.20 13.55 -2.72
C TRP A 150 8.71 14.59 -3.71
N GLU A 151 9.70 15.37 -3.28
CA GLU A 151 10.52 16.21 -4.14
C GLU A 151 12.00 16.01 -3.80
N TRP A 152 12.88 16.06 -4.81
CA TRP A 152 14.31 15.85 -4.62
C TRP A 152 15.18 16.59 -5.64
N ASN A 153 16.45 16.79 -5.30
CA ASN A 153 17.37 17.67 -6.04
C ASN A 153 18.46 16.96 -6.87
N ALA A 154 18.59 15.63 -6.77
CA ALA A 154 19.64 14.87 -7.45
C ALA A 154 19.13 13.55 -8.07
N PRO A 155 19.73 13.04 -9.15
CA PRO A 155 19.32 11.77 -9.74
C PRO A 155 19.66 10.60 -8.81
N GLN A 156 18.81 9.58 -8.78
CA GLN A 156 18.89 8.48 -7.83
C GLN A 156 18.54 7.13 -8.47
N VAL A 157 19.23 6.09 -8.02
CA VAL A 157 18.73 4.71 -8.09
C VAL A 157 18.38 4.24 -6.69
N VAL A 158 17.15 3.75 -6.54
CA VAL A 158 16.67 3.16 -5.28
C VAL A 158 16.57 1.65 -5.46
N ILE A 159 17.41 0.90 -4.75
CA ILE A 159 17.34 -0.57 -4.70
C ILE A 159 16.52 -1.03 -3.49
N GLY A 160 15.79 -2.14 -3.65
CA GLY A 160 15.01 -2.74 -2.59
C GLY A 160 15.88 -3.33 -1.48
N SER A 161 15.34 -3.44 -0.27
CA SER A 161 16.06 -3.85 0.94
C SER A 161 16.82 -5.18 0.80
N PHE A 162 16.35 -6.10 -0.04
CA PHE A 162 16.94 -7.43 -0.23
C PHE A 162 17.69 -7.62 -1.56
N GLN A 163 17.83 -6.57 -2.39
CA GLN A 163 18.53 -6.68 -3.66
C GLN A 163 20.05 -6.61 -3.49
N SER A 164 20.79 -7.29 -4.36
CA SER A 164 22.25 -7.14 -4.42
C SER A 164 22.61 -5.88 -5.22
N TYR A 165 23.44 -5.01 -4.63
CA TYR A 165 23.92 -3.80 -5.33
C TYR A 165 24.55 -4.15 -6.67
N ASP A 166 25.49 -5.10 -6.68
CA ASP A 166 26.27 -5.47 -7.87
C ASP A 166 25.42 -6.13 -8.97
N ASN A 167 24.29 -6.73 -8.60
CA ASN A 167 23.39 -7.37 -9.58
C ASN A 167 22.43 -6.37 -10.23
N GLU A 168 22.12 -5.27 -9.56
CA GLU A 168 21.12 -4.29 -10.02
C GLU A 168 21.73 -3.03 -10.61
N VAL A 169 22.96 -2.68 -10.21
CA VAL A 169 23.57 -1.39 -10.51
C VAL A 169 24.79 -1.54 -11.41
N ASN A 170 24.87 -0.73 -12.46
CA ASN A 170 26.06 -0.57 -13.27
C ASN A 170 26.87 0.63 -12.78
N GLN A 171 27.95 0.38 -12.03
CA GLN A 171 28.78 1.44 -11.45
C GLN A 171 29.30 2.44 -12.47
N ALA A 172 29.68 2.00 -13.68
CA ALA A 172 30.14 2.91 -14.72
C ALA A 172 29.06 3.92 -15.16
N GLY A 173 27.79 3.49 -15.19
CA GLY A 173 26.66 4.38 -15.46
C GLY A 173 26.39 5.32 -14.28
N VAL A 174 26.47 4.81 -13.05
CA VAL A 174 26.35 5.62 -11.83
C VAL A 174 27.37 6.76 -11.82
N ASP A 175 28.64 6.46 -12.04
CA ASP A 175 29.73 7.44 -12.04
C ASP A 175 29.57 8.45 -13.18
N ARG A 176 29.18 7.98 -14.38
CA ARG A 176 29.00 8.82 -15.57
C ARG A 176 27.92 9.88 -15.38
N TYR A 177 26.81 9.51 -14.73
CA TYR A 177 25.63 10.38 -14.60
C TYR A 177 25.48 11.00 -13.21
N GLY A 178 26.42 10.78 -12.29
CA GLY A 178 26.39 11.33 -10.92
C GLY A 178 25.18 10.83 -10.12
N ILE A 179 24.86 9.55 -10.25
CA ILE A 179 23.66 8.96 -9.64
C ILE A 179 23.89 8.66 -8.16
N THR A 180 22.98 9.12 -7.30
CA THR A 180 22.93 8.67 -5.90
C THR A 180 22.35 7.27 -5.83
N VAL A 181 23.07 6.28 -5.32
CA VAL A 181 22.49 4.95 -5.10
C VAL A 181 22.05 4.81 -3.65
N SER A 182 20.80 4.41 -3.45
CA SER A 182 20.19 4.28 -2.13
C SER A 182 19.53 2.93 -1.96
N ARG A 183 19.56 2.39 -0.74
CA ARG A 183 18.77 1.21 -0.36
C ARG A 183 17.59 1.63 0.51
N ARG A 184 16.37 1.35 0.05
CA ARG A 184 15.14 1.61 0.82
C ARG A 184 14.82 0.48 1.80
N VAL A 185 13.95 0.79 2.77
CA VAL A 185 13.52 -0.19 3.79
C VAL A 185 12.52 -1.22 3.27
N THR A 186 11.81 -0.91 2.18
CA THR A 186 10.84 -1.82 1.55
C THR A 186 11.52 -2.79 0.58
N GLY A 187 10.82 -3.88 0.23
CA GLY A 187 11.24 -4.79 -0.82
C GLY A 187 11.00 -4.23 -2.24
N GLY A 188 10.98 -5.11 -3.24
CA GLY A 188 10.74 -4.76 -4.64
C GLY A 188 12.01 -4.52 -5.45
N GLY A 189 11.84 -4.15 -6.73
CA GLY A 189 12.93 -3.97 -7.69
C GLY A 189 13.64 -2.61 -7.61
N ALA A 190 14.71 -2.45 -8.39
CA ALA A 190 15.44 -1.20 -8.50
C ALA A 190 14.68 -0.19 -9.36
N MET A 191 14.70 1.08 -8.96
CA MET A 191 14.05 2.18 -9.69
C MET A 191 15.06 3.29 -9.98
N PHE A 192 15.07 3.77 -11.21
CA PHE A 192 15.83 4.94 -11.64
C PHE A 192 14.92 6.17 -11.61
N MET A 193 15.38 7.26 -10.99
CA MET A 193 14.60 8.49 -10.79
C MET A 193 15.49 9.72 -10.95
N GLU A 194 14.96 10.79 -11.51
CA GLU A 194 15.62 12.10 -11.61
C GLU A 194 14.64 13.20 -11.17
N PRO A 195 15.14 14.35 -10.71
CA PRO A 195 14.29 15.48 -10.39
C PRO A 195 13.33 15.80 -11.54
N GLY A 196 12.03 15.82 -11.25
CA GLY A 196 11.00 16.16 -12.22
C GLY A 196 10.59 15.05 -13.20
N ASN A 197 11.22 13.87 -13.21
CA ASN A 197 10.89 12.80 -14.17
C ASN A 197 9.98 11.69 -13.60
N CYS A 198 9.71 11.70 -12.30
CA CYS A 198 8.88 10.73 -11.60
C CYS A 198 7.87 11.43 -10.67
N VAL A 199 6.72 10.81 -10.47
CA VAL A 199 5.80 11.11 -9.38
C VAL A 199 5.97 10.03 -8.33
N THR A 200 6.34 10.42 -7.12
CA THR A 200 6.56 9.49 -6.01
C THR A 200 5.76 9.94 -4.80
N TYR A 201 5.09 9.01 -4.14
CA TYR A 201 4.37 9.26 -2.89
C TYR A 201 4.59 8.14 -1.88
N SER A 202 4.44 8.47 -0.59
CA SER A 202 4.36 7.50 0.50
C SER A 202 3.08 7.67 1.30
N LEU A 203 2.46 6.57 1.70
CA LEU A 203 1.44 6.46 2.71
C LEU A 203 2.06 5.88 3.97
N VAL A 204 1.93 6.58 5.09
CA VAL A 204 2.27 6.08 6.42
C VAL A 204 0.99 5.91 7.22
N ILE A 205 0.64 4.66 7.51
CA ILE A 205 -0.69 4.28 8.01
C ILE A 205 -0.61 3.18 9.08
N PRO A 206 -1.63 3.06 9.94
CA PRO A 206 -1.80 1.90 10.81
C PRO A 206 -1.95 0.62 9.98
N GLN A 207 -1.35 -0.48 10.43
CA GLN A 207 -1.58 -1.79 9.81
C GLN A 207 -3.01 -2.29 9.97
N ALA A 208 -3.73 -1.77 10.96
CA ALA A 208 -5.16 -2.04 11.16
C ALA A 208 -5.99 -1.71 9.91
N LEU A 209 -5.55 -0.76 9.06
CA LEU A 209 -6.24 -0.40 7.81
C LEU A 209 -6.22 -1.55 6.79
N VAL A 210 -5.19 -2.40 6.85
CA VAL A 210 -5.04 -3.57 5.98
C VAL A 210 -5.12 -4.88 6.75
N ASP A 211 -5.70 -4.84 7.95
CA ASP A 211 -5.83 -6.03 8.76
C ASP A 211 -6.71 -7.05 8.05
N GLY A 212 -6.21 -8.28 8.03
CA GLY A 212 -6.82 -9.38 7.30
C GLY A 212 -6.59 -9.43 5.78
N LEU A 213 -5.97 -8.41 5.18
CA LEU A 213 -5.55 -8.46 3.79
C LEU A 213 -4.16 -9.09 3.66
N SER A 214 -4.03 -9.99 2.67
CA SER A 214 -2.70 -10.40 2.20
C SER A 214 -1.95 -9.22 1.60
N PHE A 215 -0.61 -9.32 1.49
CA PHE A 215 0.20 -8.28 0.82
C PHE A 215 -0.29 -7.98 -0.60
N ALA A 216 -0.69 -9.01 -1.36
CA ALA A 216 -1.18 -8.85 -2.72
C ALA A 216 -2.51 -8.09 -2.80
N GLN A 217 -3.38 -8.27 -1.79
CA GLN A 217 -4.68 -7.60 -1.73
C GLN A 217 -4.57 -6.20 -1.14
N SER A 218 -3.61 -5.93 -0.25
CA SER A 218 -3.47 -4.62 0.35
C SER A 218 -3.03 -3.56 -0.64
N TYR A 219 -2.18 -3.90 -1.61
CA TYR A 219 -1.72 -2.93 -2.59
C TYR A 219 -2.85 -2.27 -3.42
N PRO A 220 -3.74 -3.00 -4.13
CA PRO A 220 -4.79 -2.35 -4.92
C PRO A 220 -5.76 -1.55 -4.04
N MET A 221 -5.99 -1.97 -2.79
CA MET A 221 -6.76 -1.16 -1.82
C MET A 221 -6.05 0.17 -1.52
N LEU A 222 -4.75 0.12 -1.22
CA LEU A 222 -3.95 1.30 -0.88
C LEU A 222 -3.72 2.23 -2.08
N ASP A 223 -3.70 1.68 -3.29
CA ASP A 223 -3.53 2.42 -4.54
C ASP A 223 -4.86 2.94 -5.11
N GLN A 224 -6.01 2.56 -4.56
CA GLN A 224 -7.33 2.88 -5.15
C GLN A 224 -7.52 4.40 -5.37
N TRP A 225 -7.13 5.22 -4.40
CA TRP A 225 -7.24 6.68 -4.53
C TRP A 225 -6.39 7.23 -5.68
N VAL A 226 -5.20 6.65 -5.93
CA VAL A 226 -4.32 7.14 -7.00
C VAL A 226 -4.81 6.66 -8.36
N MET A 227 -5.46 5.50 -8.45
CA MET A 227 -6.12 5.05 -9.68
C MET A 227 -7.22 6.03 -10.09
N GLU A 228 -8.00 6.53 -9.12
CA GLU A 228 -9.02 7.55 -9.37
C GLU A 228 -8.41 8.90 -9.77
N ALA A 229 -7.38 9.37 -9.05
CA ALA A 229 -6.68 10.61 -9.40
C ALA A 229 -6.00 10.54 -10.77
N LEU A 230 -5.46 9.38 -11.16
CA LEU A 230 -4.94 9.12 -12.50
C LEU A 230 -6.03 9.22 -13.57
N ALA A 231 -7.23 8.72 -13.29
CA ALA A 231 -8.36 8.86 -14.20
C ALA A 231 -8.79 10.33 -14.37
N GLU A 232 -8.73 11.15 -13.31
CA GLU A 232 -9.02 12.59 -13.39
C GLU A 232 -8.08 13.34 -14.34
N VAL A 233 -6.81 12.94 -14.41
CA VAL A 233 -5.82 13.51 -15.33
C VAL A 233 -5.80 12.84 -16.70
N GLY A 234 -6.73 11.93 -16.97
CA GLY A 234 -6.89 11.26 -18.27
C GLY A 234 -6.02 10.01 -18.47
N VAL A 235 -5.42 9.46 -17.41
CA VAL A 235 -4.66 8.21 -17.46
C VAL A 235 -5.56 7.04 -17.04
N SER A 236 -5.89 6.17 -18.00
CA SER A 236 -6.61 4.92 -17.72
C SER A 236 -5.64 3.88 -17.17
N ALA A 237 -5.45 3.89 -15.84
CA ALA A 237 -4.57 2.98 -15.14
C ALA A 237 -5.31 1.73 -14.63
N HIS A 238 -4.60 0.61 -14.58
CA HIS A 238 -5.04 -0.64 -13.99
C HIS A 238 -3.89 -1.33 -13.28
N TYR A 239 -4.24 -2.20 -12.34
CA TYR A 239 -3.29 -2.91 -11.52
C TYR A 239 -2.84 -4.21 -12.17
N VAL A 240 -1.53 -4.48 -12.14
CA VAL A 240 -0.94 -5.74 -12.59
C VAL A 240 -0.24 -6.38 -11.38
N PRO A 241 -0.78 -7.49 -10.83
CA PRO A 241 -0.16 -8.17 -9.71
C PRO A 241 1.29 -8.59 -10.02
N LEU A 242 2.20 -8.52 -9.05
CA LEU A 242 1.92 -8.30 -7.63
C LEU A 242 1.72 -6.83 -7.23
N ASN A 243 2.33 -5.87 -7.92
CA ASN A 243 2.51 -4.48 -7.43
C ASN A 243 2.74 -3.43 -8.53
N ASP A 244 2.41 -3.74 -9.77
CA ASP A 244 2.64 -2.85 -10.90
C ASP A 244 1.38 -2.03 -11.22
N ILE A 245 1.57 -0.76 -11.56
CA ILE A 245 0.53 0.11 -12.11
C ILE A 245 0.83 0.30 -13.59
N ALA A 246 -0.13 -0.02 -14.45
CA ALA A 246 0.01 0.05 -15.90
C ALA A 246 -1.14 0.83 -16.55
N SER A 247 -0.88 1.44 -17.69
CA SER A 247 -1.90 1.99 -18.59
C SER A 247 -1.99 1.15 -19.87
N THR A 248 -2.87 1.53 -20.78
CA THR A 248 -2.98 0.90 -22.12
C THR A 248 -1.69 0.94 -22.92
N ALA A 249 -0.79 1.88 -22.62
CA ALA A 249 0.45 2.08 -23.33
C ALA A 249 1.65 1.36 -22.68
N GLY A 250 1.54 0.92 -21.43
CA GLY A 250 2.61 0.19 -20.75
C GLY A 250 2.62 0.37 -19.24
N LYS A 251 3.71 -0.04 -18.61
CA LYS A 251 3.88 0.12 -17.16
C LYS A 251 4.16 1.59 -16.86
N ILE A 252 3.37 2.18 -15.96
CA ILE A 252 3.56 3.57 -15.52
C ILE A 252 4.24 3.65 -14.16
N GLY A 253 4.13 2.63 -13.30
CA GLY A 253 4.78 2.65 -11.99
C GLY A 253 4.72 1.33 -11.24
N GLY A 254 5.15 1.36 -9.98
CA GLY A 254 5.04 0.22 -9.09
C GLY A 254 5.07 0.63 -7.63
N ALA A 255 4.38 -0.16 -6.81
CA ALA A 255 4.28 0.03 -5.38
C ALA A 255 5.27 -0.84 -4.61
N ALA A 256 5.63 -0.45 -3.39
CA ALA A 256 6.27 -1.35 -2.43
C ALA A 256 5.81 -0.99 -1.02
N GLN A 257 5.73 -2.00 -0.15
CA GLN A 257 5.26 -1.81 1.22
C GLN A 257 6.17 -2.50 2.24
N LYS A 258 6.16 -2.00 3.47
CA LYS A 258 6.75 -2.63 4.65
C LYS A 258 5.85 -2.43 5.86
N ARG A 259 5.49 -3.54 6.51
CA ARG A 259 4.81 -3.58 7.80
C ARG A 259 5.88 -3.62 8.92
N PHE A 260 5.85 -2.67 9.83
CA PHE A 260 6.81 -2.56 10.94
C PHE A 260 6.27 -3.25 12.21
N GLY A 261 7.15 -3.71 13.11
CA GLY A 261 6.72 -4.38 14.35
C GLY A 261 5.96 -3.49 15.35
N ASN A 262 5.87 -2.18 15.09
CA ASN A 262 5.19 -1.20 15.93
C ASN A 262 3.71 -0.98 15.55
N GLY A 263 3.14 -1.80 14.66
CA GLY A 263 1.74 -1.70 14.25
C GLY A 263 1.47 -0.70 13.11
N TYR A 264 2.49 -0.05 12.56
CA TYR A 264 2.37 0.88 11.43
C TYR A 264 3.09 0.35 10.19
N MET A 265 2.80 0.92 9.04
CA MET A 265 3.40 0.53 7.78
C MET A 265 3.66 1.72 6.88
N VAL A 266 4.56 1.50 5.92
CA VAL A 266 4.72 2.38 4.75
C VAL A 266 4.28 1.62 3.51
N HIS A 267 3.53 2.30 2.65
CA HIS A 267 3.27 1.91 1.26
C HIS A 267 3.67 3.09 0.39
N HIS A 268 4.57 2.88 -0.55
CA HIS A 268 4.98 3.94 -1.46
C HIS A 268 4.89 3.51 -2.90
N VAL A 269 4.80 4.49 -3.79
CA VAL A 269 4.70 4.27 -5.23
C VAL A 269 5.62 5.24 -5.93
N THR A 270 6.30 4.75 -6.95
CA THR A 270 6.99 5.58 -7.94
C THR A 270 6.37 5.32 -9.30
N MET A 271 5.94 6.39 -9.97
CA MET A 271 5.41 6.38 -11.33
C MET A 271 6.26 7.26 -12.24
N SER A 272 6.49 6.79 -13.45
CA SER A 272 7.14 7.53 -14.52
C SER A 272 6.29 8.70 -14.97
N TYR A 273 6.87 9.89 -14.93
CA TYR A 273 6.32 11.07 -15.57
C TYR A 273 7.01 11.39 -16.90
N ASP A 274 8.34 11.24 -16.98
CA ASP A 274 9.16 11.47 -18.19
C ASP A 274 10.56 10.81 -18.10
N ILE A 275 10.62 9.49 -17.83
CA ILE A 275 11.90 8.78 -17.59
C ILE A 275 12.77 8.68 -18.86
N ASP A 276 14.06 9.02 -18.72
CA ASP A 276 15.10 8.76 -19.72
C ASP A 276 15.46 7.25 -19.73
N ALA A 277 14.83 6.52 -20.64
CA ALA A 277 15.00 5.07 -20.75
C ALA A 277 16.42 4.65 -21.18
N GLU A 278 17.13 5.47 -21.94
CA GLU A 278 18.50 5.17 -22.39
C GLU A 278 19.46 5.25 -21.21
N LYS A 279 19.41 6.37 -20.47
CA LYS A 279 20.20 6.55 -19.25
C LYS A 279 19.88 5.48 -18.20
N MET A 280 18.60 5.16 -18.02
CA MET A 280 18.19 4.06 -17.13
C MET A 280 18.85 2.74 -17.51
N LEU A 281 18.93 2.39 -18.80
CA LEU A 281 19.56 1.15 -19.28
C LEU A 281 21.09 1.13 -19.11
N GLU A 282 21.72 2.31 -19.09
CA GLU A 282 23.14 2.42 -18.79
C GLU A 282 23.44 2.29 -17.30
N VAL A 283 22.49 2.69 -16.43
CA VAL A 283 22.67 2.70 -14.96
C VAL A 283 22.18 1.40 -14.32
N LEU A 284 21.10 0.78 -14.81
CA LEU A 284 20.53 -0.43 -14.24
C LEU A 284 20.97 -1.69 -14.97
N ARG A 285 21.40 -2.70 -14.21
CA ARG A 285 21.64 -4.06 -14.71
C ARG A 285 20.31 -4.80 -14.78
N ILE A 286 19.67 -4.78 -15.94
CA ILE A 286 18.45 -5.58 -16.16
C ILE A 286 18.85 -7.05 -16.34
N GLY A 287 18.50 -7.89 -15.35
CA GLY A 287 18.84 -9.31 -15.36
C GLY A 287 18.42 -10.03 -16.65
N LYS A 288 19.30 -10.91 -17.16
CA LYS A 288 19.10 -11.66 -18.41
C LYS A 288 17.79 -12.46 -18.46
N GLU A 289 17.22 -12.84 -17.32
CA GLU A 289 15.94 -13.55 -17.23
C GLU A 289 14.75 -12.64 -17.57
N LYS A 290 14.74 -11.40 -17.05
CA LYS A 290 13.76 -10.36 -17.42
C LYS A 290 13.87 -9.96 -18.90
N VAL A 291 15.03 -10.17 -19.52
CA VAL A 291 15.31 -9.92 -20.94
C VAL A 291 15.02 -11.15 -21.82
N ARG A 292 15.20 -12.38 -21.31
CA ARG A 292 14.93 -13.65 -22.02
C ARG A 292 13.44 -13.92 -22.19
N ASP A 293 12.64 -13.57 -21.18
CA ASP A 293 11.19 -13.70 -21.27
C ASP A 293 10.58 -12.62 -22.17
N LYS A 294 11.32 -11.52 -22.39
CA LYS A 294 10.81 -10.24 -22.87
C LYS A 294 11.95 -9.46 -23.56
N GLY A 295 12.20 -9.77 -24.83
CA GLY A 295 13.38 -9.37 -25.61
C GLY A 295 13.83 -7.90 -25.55
N HIS A 296 15.11 -7.67 -25.90
CA HIS A 296 15.89 -6.43 -25.80
C HIS A 296 15.24 -5.15 -26.36
N ARG A 297 14.28 -5.23 -27.29
CA ARG A 297 13.50 -4.08 -27.78
C ARG A 297 12.40 -3.61 -26.81
N SER A 298 12.12 -4.36 -25.74
CA SER A 298 10.95 -4.16 -24.88
C SER A 298 11.18 -3.27 -23.66
N ALA A 299 12.41 -3.01 -23.23
CA ALA A 299 12.66 -2.13 -22.07
C ALA A 299 12.40 -0.64 -22.40
N VAL A 300 12.80 -0.19 -23.58
CA VAL A 300 12.60 1.20 -24.08
C VAL A 300 11.13 1.48 -24.39
N LYS A 301 10.34 0.46 -24.76
CA LYS A 301 8.93 0.61 -25.16
C LYS A 301 7.92 0.44 -24.01
N ARG A 302 8.39 0.30 -22.75
CA ARG A 302 7.56 -0.16 -21.62
C ARG A 302 7.21 0.88 -20.58
N VAL A 303 7.87 2.03 -20.61
CA VAL A 303 7.55 3.14 -19.75
C VAL A 303 6.87 4.16 -20.64
N ASP A 304 5.54 4.17 -20.67
CA ASP A 304 4.82 5.28 -21.29
C ASP A 304 4.59 6.35 -20.23
N PRO A 305 5.31 7.47 -20.29
CA PRO A 305 5.30 8.42 -19.20
C PRO A 305 3.95 9.13 -19.07
N MET A 306 3.57 9.60 -17.88
CA MET A 306 2.31 10.34 -17.73
C MET A 306 2.27 11.61 -18.58
N ARG A 307 3.43 12.22 -18.88
CA ARG A 307 3.52 13.42 -19.73
C ARG A 307 2.98 13.20 -21.14
N SER A 308 3.29 12.06 -21.78
CA SER A 308 2.84 11.76 -23.15
C SER A 308 1.34 11.48 -23.22
N GLN A 309 0.78 10.90 -22.16
CA GLN A 309 -0.65 10.53 -22.09
C GLN A 309 -1.54 11.73 -21.75
N THR A 310 -1.08 12.61 -20.86
CA THR A 310 -1.91 13.72 -20.33
C THR A 310 -1.62 15.06 -21.00
N GLY A 311 -0.38 15.30 -21.44
CA GLY A 311 0.10 16.63 -21.81
C GLY A 311 0.23 17.62 -20.65
N MET A 312 -0.06 17.19 -19.40
CA MET A 312 0.00 18.04 -18.21
C MET A 312 1.43 18.18 -17.67
N SER A 313 1.69 19.27 -16.94
CA SER A 313 2.93 19.37 -16.18
C SER A 313 2.91 18.42 -14.98
N ARG A 314 4.09 17.97 -14.53
CA ARG A 314 4.22 17.17 -13.30
C ARG A 314 3.58 17.86 -12.11
N SER A 315 3.80 19.17 -11.95
CA SER A 315 3.23 19.94 -10.85
C SER A 315 1.70 19.88 -10.84
N ALA A 316 1.05 20.05 -12.01
CA ALA A 316 -0.40 19.98 -12.11
C ALA A 316 -0.94 18.58 -11.78
N ILE A 317 -0.21 17.51 -12.12
CA ILE A 317 -0.58 16.14 -11.72
C ILE A 317 -0.44 15.96 -10.20
N LEU A 318 0.65 16.47 -9.60
CA LEU A 318 0.86 16.43 -8.15
C LEU A 318 -0.24 17.21 -7.40
N ASP A 319 -0.65 18.37 -7.91
CA ASP A 319 -1.75 19.16 -7.35
C ASP A 319 -3.08 18.39 -7.38
N VAL A 320 -3.35 17.66 -8.47
CA VAL A 320 -4.53 16.78 -8.55
C VAL A 320 -4.44 15.65 -7.53
N PHE A 321 -3.28 15.00 -7.38
CA PHE A 321 -3.12 13.92 -6.40
C PHE A 321 -3.29 14.41 -4.96
N TYR A 322 -2.70 15.57 -4.66
CA TYR A 322 -2.82 16.24 -3.37
C TYR A 322 -4.29 16.54 -3.05
N ARG A 323 -4.98 17.22 -3.96
CA ARG A 323 -6.39 17.57 -3.80
C ARG A 323 -7.29 16.34 -3.71
N HIS A 324 -7.10 15.35 -4.59
CA HIS A 324 -7.91 14.13 -4.63
C HIS A 324 -7.84 13.37 -3.32
N PHE A 325 -6.63 13.12 -2.80
CA PHE A 325 -6.46 12.43 -1.52
C PHE A 325 -7.11 13.22 -0.38
N LYS A 326 -6.93 14.55 -0.38
CA LYS A 326 -7.51 15.45 0.61
C LYS A 326 -9.02 15.40 0.64
N GLU A 327 -9.67 15.52 -0.52
CA GLU A 327 -11.12 15.52 -0.66
C GLU A 327 -11.72 14.15 -0.36
N LYS A 328 -11.09 13.07 -0.84
CA LYS A 328 -11.59 11.71 -0.66
C LYS A 328 -11.60 11.27 0.80
N TYR A 329 -10.58 11.64 1.58
CA TYR A 329 -10.41 11.17 2.96
C TYR A 329 -10.49 12.28 4.01
N GLY A 330 -10.99 13.47 3.64
CA GLY A 330 -11.11 14.60 4.57
C GLY A 330 -9.79 15.04 5.21
N ALA A 331 -8.66 14.82 4.54
CA ALA A 331 -7.34 15.05 5.12
C ALA A 331 -7.05 16.54 5.38
N THR A 332 -6.20 16.83 6.35
CA THR A 332 -5.69 18.17 6.64
C THR A 332 -4.36 18.44 5.96
N ASP A 333 -4.02 19.71 5.73
CA ASP A 333 -2.68 20.05 5.22
C ASP A 333 -1.64 19.80 6.32
N GLY A 334 -0.65 18.96 6.01
CA GLY A 334 0.49 18.72 6.87
C GLY A 334 1.79 19.27 6.26
N SER A 335 2.84 19.31 7.07
CA SER A 335 4.18 19.72 6.62
C SER A 335 5.25 18.76 7.15
N ILE A 336 6.40 18.76 6.48
CA ILE A 336 7.64 18.22 7.04
C ILE A 336 8.32 19.35 7.81
N THR A 337 8.62 19.10 9.07
CA THR A 337 9.26 20.08 9.96
C THR A 337 10.78 19.99 9.88
N ASP A 338 11.48 21.01 10.36
CA ASP A 338 12.94 20.99 10.47
C ASP A 338 13.44 19.86 11.39
N GLU A 339 12.66 19.49 12.40
CA GLU A 339 12.98 18.35 13.28
C GLU A 339 12.86 17.01 12.53
N ASP A 340 11.82 16.83 11.72
CA ASP A 340 11.68 15.64 10.87
C ASP A 340 12.89 15.48 9.92
N LEU A 341 13.34 16.60 9.33
CA LEU A 341 14.51 16.63 8.45
C LEU A 341 15.78 16.30 9.23
N ALA A 342 16.01 16.91 10.39
CA ALA A 342 17.19 16.64 11.22
C ALA A 342 17.26 15.17 11.64
N VAL A 343 16.13 14.56 12.03
CA VAL A 343 16.07 13.13 12.38
C VAL A 343 16.36 12.26 11.15
N ALA A 344 15.82 12.61 9.98
CA ALA A 344 16.08 11.87 8.74
C ALA A 344 17.54 11.99 8.28
N GLU A 345 18.14 13.18 8.35
CA GLU A 345 19.55 13.44 8.02
C GLU A 345 20.50 12.69 8.96
N GLU A 346 20.22 12.70 10.26
CA GLU A 346 20.97 11.90 11.24
C GLU A 346 20.82 10.39 10.93
N ARG A 347 19.63 9.98 10.48
CA ARG A 347 19.40 8.60 10.07
C ARG A 347 20.12 8.24 8.76
N CYS A 348 20.30 9.20 7.86
CA CYS A 348 21.19 9.05 6.71
C CYS A 348 22.64 8.83 7.16
N ARG A 349 23.17 9.71 8.00
CA ARG A 349 24.55 9.64 8.51
C ARG A 349 24.85 8.32 9.21
N THR A 350 23.91 7.82 10.01
CA THR A 350 24.11 6.63 10.84
C THR A 350 23.74 5.32 10.15
N LYS A 351 23.01 5.37 9.02
CA LYS A 351 22.54 4.18 8.32
C LYS A 351 22.44 4.35 6.81
N PHE A 352 21.53 5.19 6.31
CA PHE A 352 21.18 5.12 4.87
C PHE A 352 22.35 5.47 3.95
N SER A 353 23.23 6.38 4.36
CA SER A 353 24.42 6.79 3.61
C SER A 353 25.66 5.94 3.89
N THR A 354 25.55 4.88 4.70
CA THR A 354 26.69 4.00 4.98
C THR A 354 26.86 2.94 3.89
N GLU A 355 28.10 2.58 3.60
CA GLU A 355 28.39 1.46 2.68
C GLU A 355 27.80 0.15 3.20
N GLU A 356 27.85 -0.08 4.51
CA GLU A 356 27.30 -1.27 5.16
C GLU A 356 25.81 -1.44 4.82
N TRP A 357 25.03 -0.36 4.86
CA TRP A 357 23.61 -0.42 4.51
C TRP A 357 23.41 -0.59 3.01
N THR A 358 24.06 0.26 2.20
CA THR A 358 23.85 0.26 0.74
C THR A 358 24.29 -1.05 0.10
N HIS A 359 25.40 -1.64 0.54
CA HIS A 359 25.95 -2.91 0.03
C HIS A 359 25.55 -4.15 0.83
N ARG A 360 24.63 -4.03 1.79
CA ARG A 360 24.14 -5.17 2.57
C ARG A 360 23.65 -6.31 1.66
N LEU A 361 24.12 -7.52 1.94
CA LEU A 361 23.53 -8.77 1.49
C LEU A 361 22.79 -9.41 2.69
N PRO A 362 21.46 -9.52 2.63
CA PRO A 362 20.64 -10.04 3.75
C PRO A 362 20.92 -11.50 4.12
#